data_AF-A0A948YH51-F1
#
_entry.id   AF-A0A948YH51-F1
#
_cell.length_a   1.000
_cell.length_b   1.000
_cell.length_c   1.000
_cell.angle_alpha   90.00
_cell.angle_beta   90.00
_cell.angle_gamma   90.00
#
_symmetry.space_group_name_H-M   'P 1'
#
loop_
_entity.id
_entity.type
_entity.pdbx_description
1 polymer ?
#
loop_
_entity_poly.entity_id
_entity_poly.type
_entity_poly.pdbx_seq_one_letter_code
_entity_poly.pdbx_strand_id
1 'polypeptide(L)'
;MSGTLRGRNRRDISEVSNTSSSPIKGLDMDEASSDIEIYAKEVLSALIAGNLPPTPNNFSLYFDRLLEDKSENLRKQIVSMLELEDTNNDENSIALEQSLKQGFSSVKSILSVTANLYKNMALMSKILEKRRKELQDHPEIQEAMGVVSSLEGDVSKLSDILKKQSSQMKIMYDETASIVKNVENETVFDNQFGVYNKRYLMGKIEQETGLMKEFKHKSSLIFIELSRELSSTVNNEKAIL
;
A
#
# COMPACT_ATOMS: atom_id res chain seq x y z
N MET A 1 -30.27 40.71 -40.18
CA MET A 1 -29.46 40.14 -41.28
C MET A 1 -29.47 38.62 -41.07
N SER A 2 -30.37 37.78 -41.60
CA SER A 2 -30.85 37.49 -42.96
C SER A 2 -29.78 37.02 -43.95
N GLY A 3 -29.85 35.71 -44.31
CA GLY A 3 -29.30 35.04 -45.51
C GLY A 3 -27.77 34.96 -45.63
N THR A 4 -27.13 33.84 -45.99
CA THR A 4 -27.38 33.12 -47.25
C THR A 4 -26.68 31.74 -47.25
N LEU A 5 -27.38 30.72 -47.75
CA LEU A 5 -26.90 29.37 -48.10
C LEU A 5 -26.21 29.34 -49.48
N ARG A 6 -25.09 28.62 -49.60
CA ARG A 6 -24.57 27.92 -50.80
C ARG A 6 -23.67 26.79 -50.28
N GLY A 7 -23.67 25.53 -50.70
CA GLY A 7 -24.24 24.85 -51.85
C GLY A 7 -23.23 23.79 -52.31
N ARG A 8 -23.49 22.52 -51.96
CA ARG A 8 -23.06 21.24 -52.58
C ARG A 8 -21.59 21.03 -53.01
N ASN A 9 -20.96 19.98 -52.49
CA ASN A 9 -20.51 18.90 -53.37
C ASN A 9 -20.51 17.53 -52.69
N ARG A 10 -21.31 16.63 -53.27
CA ARG A 10 -21.46 15.21 -52.98
C ARG A 10 -20.25 14.51 -53.60
N ARG A 11 -19.54 13.65 -52.88
CA ARG A 11 -18.65 12.66 -53.50
C ARG A 11 -19.24 11.28 -53.26
N ASP A 12 -19.42 10.58 -54.37
CA ASP A 12 -20.10 9.31 -54.51
C ASP A 12 -19.45 8.20 -53.68
N ILE A 13 -20.32 7.36 -53.14
CA ILE A 13 -20.02 6.01 -52.68
C ILE A 13 -20.35 5.08 -53.84
N SER A 14 -19.53 4.03 -54.01
CA SER A 14 -19.59 2.94 -55.00
C SER A 14 -18.71 3.12 -56.26
N GLU A 15 -17.49 2.58 -56.19
CA GLU A 15 -17.16 1.38 -56.97
C GLU A 15 -15.92 0.69 -56.39
N VAL A 16 -16.10 -0.61 -56.17
CA VAL A 16 -15.19 -1.56 -55.53
C VAL A 16 -14.25 -2.10 -56.59
N SER A 17 -12.95 -2.19 -56.29
CA SER A 17 -12.11 -3.24 -56.88
C SER A 17 -11.12 -3.79 -55.84
N ASN A 18 -11.53 -4.93 -55.28
CA ASN A 18 -10.73 -6.09 -54.92
C ASN A 18 -9.22 -5.88 -54.74
N THR A 19 -8.74 -6.00 -53.50
CA THR A 19 -7.51 -6.75 -53.23
C THR A 19 -7.66 -7.58 -51.96
N SER A 20 -7.37 -8.85 -52.15
CA SER A 20 -7.49 -10.03 -51.31
C SER A 20 -6.46 -10.07 -50.16
N SER A 21 -6.94 -10.49 -48.98
CA SER A 21 -6.33 -11.43 -48.02
C SER A 21 -4.80 -11.39 -47.70
N SER A 22 -4.52 -11.00 -46.45
CA SER A 22 -3.51 -11.56 -45.50
C SER A 22 -2.01 -11.20 -45.69
N PRO A 23 -1.15 -11.41 -44.67
CA PRO A 23 -1.05 -10.62 -43.43
C PRO A 23 0.40 -10.12 -43.18
N ILE A 24 0.56 -9.13 -42.28
CA ILE A 24 1.81 -8.76 -41.56
C ILE A 24 3.08 -8.80 -42.44
N LYS A 25 3.34 -7.69 -43.14
CA LYS A 25 4.68 -7.38 -43.64
C LYS A 25 5.60 -7.27 -42.42
N GLY A 26 6.64 -8.09 -42.38
CA GLY A 26 7.58 -8.19 -41.27
C GLY A 26 8.07 -6.82 -40.81
N LEU A 27 8.15 -6.66 -39.49
CA LEU A 27 8.98 -5.64 -38.87
C LEU A 27 10.42 -5.98 -39.23
N ASP A 28 10.94 -5.40 -40.32
CA ASP A 28 12.38 -5.34 -40.58
C ASP A 28 13.01 -4.53 -39.45
N MET A 29 13.41 -5.25 -38.40
CA MET A 29 14.34 -4.80 -37.37
C MET A 29 15.75 -4.97 -37.95
N ASP A 30 16.05 -4.18 -38.98
CA ASP A 30 17.36 -4.13 -39.61
C ASP A 30 18.38 -3.62 -38.59
N GLU A 31 19.33 -4.51 -38.29
CA GLU A 31 20.46 -4.40 -37.35
C GLU A 31 20.09 -4.17 -35.87
N ALA A 32 20.11 -5.25 -35.08
CA ALA A 32 20.21 -5.15 -33.62
C ALA A 32 21.56 -4.48 -33.29
N SER A 33 21.52 -3.25 -32.78
CA SER A 33 22.73 -2.43 -32.57
C SER A 33 23.39 -2.65 -31.21
N SER A 34 22.71 -3.35 -30.31
CA SER A 34 23.13 -3.59 -28.93
C SER A 34 23.02 -5.07 -28.55
N ASP A 35 23.98 -5.56 -27.76
CA ASP A 35 24.02 -6.95 -27.28
C ASP A 35 22.73 -7.36 -26.53
N ILE A 36 22.04 -6.39 -25.92
CA ILE A 36 20.73 -6.57 -25.27
C ILE A 36 19.62 -6.93 -26.27
N GLU A 37 19.62 -6.33 -27.47
CA GLU A 37 18.58 -6.53 -28.49
C GLU A 37 18.75 -7.88 -29.17
N ILE A 38 20.00 -8.29 -29.39
CA ILE A 38 20.35 -9.63 -29.88
C ILE A 38 19.89 -10.67 -28.86
N TYR A 39 20.16 -10.43 -27.57
CA TYR A 39 19.74 -11.30 -26.49
C TYR A 39 18.21 -11.39 -26.37
N ALA A 40 17.50 -10.27 -26.44
CA ALA A 40 16.04 -10.25 -26.41
C ALA A 40 15.42 -11.03 -27.60
N LYS A 41 15.99 -10.92 -28.80
CA LYS A 41 15.57 -11.71 -29.98
C LYS A 41 15.79 -13.22 -29.76
N GLU A 42 16.88 -13.60 -29.12
CA GLU A 42 17.19 -14.99 -28.79
C GLU A 42 16.18 -15.58 -27.79
N VAL A 43 15.86 -14.83 -26.72
CA VAL A 43 14.84 -15.22 -25.72
C VAL A 43 13.47 -15.39 -26.38
N LEU A 44 13.08 -14.47 -27.27
CA LEU A 44 11.81 -14.54 -28.01
C LEU A 44 11.76 -15.77 -28.92
N SER A 45 12.87 -16.07 -29.60
CA SER A 45 13.00 -17.25 -30.46
C SER A 45 12.89 -18.55 -29.65
N ALA A 46 13.49 -18.59 -28.46
CA ALA A 46 13.42 -19.75 -27.56
C ALA A 46 12.01 -19.98 -26.99
N LEU A 47 11.25 -18.92 -26.70
CA LEU A 47 9.84 -19.01 -26.28
C LEU A 47 8.94 -19.56 -27.38
N ILE A 48 9.13 -19.06 -28.60
CA ILE A 48 8.40 -19.54 -29.79
C ILE A 48 8.72 -21.02 -30.03
N ALA A 49 10.00 -21.41 -29.95
CA ALA A 49 10.41 -22.81 -30.08
C ALA A 49 9.81 -23.71 -28.98
N GLY A 50 9.57 -23.15 -27.79
CA GLY A 50 8.91 -23.82 -26.67
C GLY A 50 7.38 -23.89 -26.75
N ASN A 51 6.75 -23.36 -27.82
CA ASN A 51 5.30 -23.18 -27.92
C ASN A 51 4.69 -22.40 -26.74
N LEU A 52 5.45 -21.50 -26.11
CA LEU A 52 4.95 -20.60 -25.08
C LEU A 52 4.58 -19.26 -25.71
N PRO A 53 3.41 -18.68 -25.35
CA PRO A 53 3.10 -17.33 -25.77
C PRO A 53 4.14 -16.36 -25.15
N PRO A 54 4.70 -15.41 -25.93
CA PRO A 54 5.64 -14.41 -25.43
C PRO A 54 4.90 -13.33 -24.65
N THR A 55 4.29 -13.72 -23.53
CA THR A 55 3.74 -12.79 -22.54
C THR A 55 4.90 -12.17 -21.74
N PRO A 56 4.74 -10.96 -21.19
CA PRO A 56 5.80 -10.32 -20.39
C PRO A 56 6.36 -11.23 -19.29
N ASN A 57 5.49 -11.99 -18.60
CA ASN A 57 5.90 -12.89 -17.53
C ASN A 57 6.70 -14.10 -18.05
N ASN A 58 6.23 -14.76 -19.12
CA ASN A 58 6.97 -15.88 -19.73
C ASN A 58 8.30 -15.41 -20.32
N PHE A 59 8.31 -14.19 -20.89
CA PHE A 59 9.50 -13.57 -21.41
C PHE A 59 10.51 -13.31 -20.30
N SER A 60 10.12 -12.70 -19.18
CA SER A 60 10.99 -12.50 -18.01
C SER A 60 11.60 -13.82 -17.49
N LEU A 61 10.80 -14.88 -17.30
CA LEU A 61 11.33 -16.17 -16.81
C LEU A 61 12.37 -16.80 -17.75
N TYR A 62 12.14 -16.74 -19.06
CA TYR A 62 13.11 -17.25 -20.04
C TYR A 62 14.29 -16.31 -20.21
N PHE A 63 14.06 -15.01 -20.05
CA PHE A 63 15.09 -13.99 -20.06
C PHE A 63 16.04 -14.18 -18.87
N ASP A 64 15.57 -14.55 -17.69
CA ASP A 64 16.46 -14.81 -16.55
C ASP A 64 17.20 -16.14 -16.72
N ARG A 65 16.48 -17.19 -17.15
CA ARG A 65 17.07 -18.52 -17.38
C ARG A 65 18.17 -18.51 -18.44
N LEU A 66 17.92 -17.87 -19.58
CA LEU A 66 18.91 -17.83 -20.67
C LEU A 66 20.07 -16.88 -20.35
N LEU A 67 19.92 -16.00 -19.36
CA LEU A 67 20.94 -15.05 -18.94
C LEU A 67 22.02 -15.74 -18.11
N GLU A 68 21.67 -16.82 -17.41
CA GLU A 68 22.61 -17.65 -16.65
C GLU A 68 23.73 -18.22 -17.52
N ASP A 69 23.43 -18.52 -18.79
CA ASP A 69 24.34 -19.10 -19.77
C ASP A 69 25.16 -18.05 -20.55
N LYS A 70 24.94 -16.74 -20.31
CA LYS A 70 25.64 -15.64 -20.99
C LYS A 70 26.88 -15.16 -20.24
N SER A 71 27.70 -14.37 -20.93
CA SER A 71 28.93 -13.81 -20.38
C SER A 71 28.67 -12.95 -19.13
N GLU A 72 29.62 -12.96 -18.20
CA GLU A 72 29.50 -12.23 -16.93
C GLU A 72 29.34 -10.71 -17.14
N ASN A 73 29.96 -10.17 -18.19
CA ASN A 73 29.87 -8.76 -18.55
C ASN A 73 28.46 -8.36 -19.02
N LEU A 74 27.84 -9.16 -19.88
CA LEU A 74 26.47 -8.92 -20.37
C LEU A 74 25.47 -9.04 -19.23
N ARG A 75 25.65 -10.03 -18.35
CA ARG A 75 24.83 -10.22 -17.14
C ARG A 75 24.89 -9.01 -16.22
N LYS A 76 26.08 -8.48 -15.92
CA LYS A 76 26.24 -7.28 -15.09
C LYS A 76 25.58 -6.05 -15.70
N GLN A 77 25.69 -5.88 -17.02
CA GLN A 77 25.06 -4.78 -17.74
C GLN A 77 23.53 -4.86 -17.66
N ILE A 78 22.98 -6.06 -17.89
CA ILE A 78 21.53 -6.32 -17.83
C ILE A 78 21.01 -6.12 -16.40
N VAL A 79 21.67 -6.70 -15.40
CA VAL A 79 21.30 -6.54 -13.99
C VAL A 79 21.33 -5.06 -13.59
N SER A 80 22.34 -4.29 -13.98
CA SER A 80 22.38 -2.86 -13.68
C SER A 80 21.25 -2.06 -14.34
N MET A 81 20.78 -2.49 -15.51
CA MET A 81 19.65 -1.86 -16.20
C MET A 81 18.33 -2.23 -15.54
N LEU A 82 18.15 -3.49 -15.16
CA LEU A 82 17.00 -3.98 -14.40
C LEU A 82 16.91 -3.33 -13.02
N GLU A 83 18.01 -3.20 -12.28
CA GLU A 83 18.06 -2.52 -10.98
C GLU A 83 17.68 -1.03 -11.07
N LEU A 84 17.91 -0.39 -12.23
CA LEU A 84 17.49 0.98 -12.49
C LEU A 84 16.01 1.08 -12.94
N GLU A 85 15.47 0.02 -13.55
CA GLU A 85 14.07 -0.07 -14.00
C GLU A 85 13.11 -0.57 -12.90
N ASP A 86 13.57 -1.46 -12.01
CA ASP A 86 12.90 -1.95 -10.81
C ASP A 86 12.80 -0.81 -9.77
N THR A 87 12.04 0.20 -10.14
CA THR A 87 11.37 1.06 -9.19
C THR A 87 10.37 0.19 -8.43
N ASN A 88 10.80 -0.36 -7.29
CA ASN A 88 10.03 -1.21 -6.37
C ASN A 88 8.73 -0.53 -5.90
N ASN A 89 7.72 -0.48 -6.76
CA ASN A 89 6.39 0.06 -6.45
C ASN A 89 5.73 -0.73 -5.32
N ASP A 90 5.96 -2.05 -5.28
CA ASP A 90 5.44 -2.93 -4.23
C ASP A 90 6.13 -2.69 -2.89
N GLU A 91 7.47 -2.52 -2.83
CA GLU A 91 8.14 -2.17 -1.56
C GLU A 91 7.76 -0.78 -1.08
N ASN A 92 7.59 0.18 -1.99
CA ASN A 92 7.11 1.52 -1.64
C ASN A 92 5.69 1.48 -1.07
N SER A 93 4.83 0.62 -1.62
CA SER A 93 3.48 0.38 -1.08
C SER A 93 3.53 -0.25 0.32
N ILE A 94 4.38 -1.27 0.52
CA ILE A 94 4.55 -1.93 1.82
C ILE A 94 5.13 -0.97 2.87
N ALA A 95 6.14 -0.17 2.51
CA ALA A 95 6.71 0.85 3.39
C ALA A 95 5.68 1.93 3.77
N LEU A 96 4.78 2.28 2.85
CA LEU A 96 3.68 3.20 3.10
C LEU A 96 2.63 2.57 4.03
N GLU A 97 2.26 1.30 3.84
CA GLU A 97 1.37 0.57 4.75
C GLU A 97 1.94 0.48 6.17
N GLN A 98 3.24 0.19 6.30
CA GLN A 98 3.92 0.12 7.60
C GLN A 98 3.98 1.49 8.29
N SER A 99 4.29 2.54 7.52
CA SER A 99 4.28 3.92 8.02
C SER A 99 2.89 4.36 8.48
N LEU A 100 1.83 3.94 7.76
CA LEU A 100 0.44 4.20 8.12
C LEU A 100 0.08 3.53 9.46
N LYS A 101 0.46 2.26 9.65
CA LYS A 101 0.25 1.53 10.92
C LYS A 101 0.99 2.18 12.08
N GLN A 102 2.24 2.60 11.86
CA GLN A 102 3.01 3.30 12.88
C GLN A 102 2.36 4.65 13.23
N GLY A 103 1.86 5.39 12.24
CA GLY A 103 1.09 6.62 12.43
C GLY A 103 -0.13 6.38 13.32
N PHE A 104 -0.90 5.31 13.07
CA PHE A 104 -2.05 4.96 13.88
C PHE A 104 -1.70 4.65 15.35
N SER A 105 -0.61 3.93 15.59
CA SER A 105 -0.11 3.66 16.95
C SER A 105 0.27 4.95 17.70
N SER A 106 0.75 5.96 16.97
CA SER A 106 1.09 7.27 17.52
C SER A 106 -0.17 8.03 17.93
N VAL A 107 -1.24 8.02 17.12
CA VAL A 107 -2.53 8.63 17.47
C VAL A 107 -3.13 7.98 18.73
N LYS A 108 -3.07 6.64 18.84
CA LYS A 108 -3.51 5.92 20.04
C LYS A 108 -2.73 6.36 21.28
N SER A 109 -1.42 6.56 21.15
CA SER A 109 -0.55 7.02 22.24
C SER A 109 -0.90 8.45 22.67
N ILE A 110 -1.17 9.36 21.71
CA ILE A 110 -1.64 10.72 22.00
C ILE A 110 -2.94 10.68 22.81
N LEU A 111 -3.92 9.85 22.41
CA LEU A 111 -5.18 9.72 23.13
C LEU A 111 -4.99 9.24 24.58
N SER A 112 -4.05 8.31 24.79
CA SER A 112 -3.68 7.81 26.11
C SER A 112 -3.05 8.91 26.99
N VAL A 113 -2.12 9.69 26.43
CA VAL A 113 -1.50 10.83 27.12
C VAL A 113 -2.54 11.88 27.49
N THR A 114 -3.47 12.21 26.58
CA THR A 114 -4.56 13.16 26.84
C THR A 114 -5.49 12.68 27.95
N ALA A 115 -5.82 11.39 28.00
CA ALA A 115 -6.62 10.82 29.08
C ALA A 115 -5.91 10.92 30.45
N ASN A 116 -4.59 10.72 30.48
CA ASN A 116 -3.80 10.92 31.69
C ASN A 116 -3.73 12.40 32.08
N LEU A 117 -3.62 13.31 31.11
CA LEU A 117 -3.65 14.75 31.37
C LEU A 117 -4.98 15.17 32.02
N TYR A 118 -6.10 14.63 31.55
CA TYR A 118 -7.42 14.88 32.14
C TYR A 118 -7.51 14.40 33.60
N LYS A 119 -6.98 13.20 33.89
CA LYS A 119 -6.89 12.68 35.28
C LYS A 119 -6.04 13.59 36.16
N ASN A 120 -4.91 14.08 35.66
CA ASN A 120 -4.02 14.98 36.38
C ASN A 120 -4.71 16.33 36.69
N MET A 121 -5.50 16.87 35.75
CA MET A 121 -6.29 18.09 35.99
C MET A 121 -7.35 17.88 37.07
N ALA A 122 -8.08 16.76 37.05
CA ALA A 122 -9.04 16.43 38.09
C ALA A 122 -8.37 16.28 39.48
N LEU A 123 -7.15 15.76 39.53
CA LEU A 123 -6.35 15.69 40.75
C LEU A 123 -5.93 17.09 41.21
N MET A 124 -5.58 18.00 40.29
CA MET A 124 -5.26 19.39 40.61
C MET A 124 -6.46 20.14 41.20
N SER A 125 -7.68 19.91 40.69
CA SER A 125 -8.91 20.44 41.31
C SER A 125 -9.07 19.99 42.75
N LYS A 126 -8.83 18.70 43.05
CA LYS A 126 -8.89 18.18 44.43
C LYS A 126 -7.83 18.79 45.35
N ILE A 127 -6.62 19.02 44.82
CA ILE A 127 -5.55 19.69 45.58
C ILE A 127 -5.97 21.11 45.92
N LEU A 128 -6.51 21.87 44.96
CA LEU A 128 -6.99 23.24 45.19
C LEU A 128 -8.12 23.29 46.21
N GLU A 129 -9.07 22.37 46.14
CA GLU A 129 -10.16 22.29 47.11
C GLU A 129 -9.64 21.97 48.53
N LYS A 130 -8.61 21.12 48.64
CA LYS A 130 -7.93 20.85 49.92
C LYS A 130 -7.23 22.10 50.45
N ARG A 131 -6.47 22.81 49.61
CA ARG A 131 -5.78 24.05 50.00
C ARG A 131 -6.75 25.16 50.41
N ARG A 132 -7.90 25.25 49.74
CA ARG A 132 -8.98 26.17 50.10
C ARG A 132 -9.50 25.88 51.51
N LYS A 133 -9.75 24.61 51.84
CA LYS A 133 -10.20 24.18 53.18
C LYS A 133 -9.16 24.50 54.25
N GLU A 134 -7.88 24.19 54.01
CA GLU A 134 -6.77 24.51 54.92
C GLU A 134 -6.66 26.02 55.21
N LEU A 135 -6.93 26.88 54.23
CA LEU A 135 -6.91 28.35 54.39
C LEU A 135 -8.17 28.90 55.08
N GLN A 136 -9.28 28.17 55.04
CA GLN A 136 -10.54 28.55 55.66
C GLN A 136 -10.45 28.55 57.20
N ASP A 137 -9.55 27.74 57.75
CA ASP A 137 -9.27 27.64 59.19
C ASP A 137 -8.40 28.82 59.71
N HIS A 138 -7.90 29.68 58.83
CA HIS A 138 -7.08 30.85 59.16
C HIS A 138 -7.67 32.14 58.56
N PRO A 139 -8.64 32.79 59.25
CA PRO A 139 -9.40 33.93 58.72
C PRO A 139 -8.57 35.18 58.43
N GLU A 140 -7.34 35.26 58.96
CA GLU A 140 -6.38 36.34 58.69
C GLU A 140 -5.85 36.34 57.24
N ILE A 141 -6.07 35.27 56.47
CA ILE A 141 -5.48 35.06 55.13
C ILE A 141 -6.53 35.18 54.02
N GLN A 142 -7.38 36.20 54.09
CA GLN A 142 -8.51 36.38 53.17
C GLN A 142 -8.09 36.68 51.72
N GLU A 143 -6.96 37.36 51.50
CA GLU A 143 -6.38 37.58 50.17
C GLU A 143 -5.95 36.26 49.50
N ALA A 144 -5.37 35.32 50.26
CA ALA A 144 -4.96 34.02 49.70
C ALA A 144 -6.16 33.16 49.29
N MET A 145 -7.29 33.24 50.01
CA MET A 145 -8.54 32.59 49.59
C MET A 145 -9.06 33.14 48.25
N GLY A 146 -8.88 34.45 48.01
CA GLY A 146 -9.21 35.08 46.73
C GLY A 146 -8.35 34.53 45.58
N VAL A 147 -7.04 34.43 45.79
CA VAL A 147 -6.10 33.86 44.80
C VAL A 147 -6.41 32.39 44.51
N VAL A 148 -6.65 31.58 45.55
CA VAL A 148 -7.01 30.15 45.37
C VAL A 148 -8.32 29.99 44.60
N SER A 149 -9.32 30.82 44.88
CA SER A 149 -10.59 30.79 44.15
C SER A 149 -10.42 31.16 42.67
N SER A 150 -9.56 32.14 42.37
CA SER A 150 -9.23 32.48 40.97
C SER A 150 -8.51 31.32 40.27
N LEU A 151 -7.56 30.68 40.95
CA LEU A 151 -6.81 29.54 40.43
C LEU A 151 -7.73 28.34 40.16
N GLU A 152 -8.69 28.08 41.05
CA GLU A 152 -9.71 27.04 40.90
C GLU A 152 -10.58 27.29 39.66
N GLY A 153 -10.98 28.54 39.44
CA GLY A 153 -11.69 28.97 38.23
C GLY A 153 -10.87 28.74 36.95
N ASP A 154 -9.57 29.05 36.97
CA ASP A 154 -8.72 28.89 35.79
C ASP A 154 -8.38 27.42 35.50
N VAL A 155 -8.17 26.59 36.54
CA VAL A 155 -8.03 25.13 36.39
C VAL A 155 -9.31 24.50 35.86
N SER A 156 -10.47 24.98 36.30
CA SER A 156 -11.77 24.52 35.77
C SER A 156 -11.91 24.82 34.28
N LYS A 157 -11.62 26.06 33.85
CA LYS A 157 -11.62 26.44 32.42
C LYS A 157 -10.66 25.56 31.60
N LEU A 158 -9.45 25.32 32.11
CA LEU A 158 -8.47 24.45 31.45
C LEU A 158 -8.97 23.01 31.33
N SER A 159 -9.61 22.48 32.37
CA SER A 159 -10.24 21.16 32.34
C SER A 159 -11.33 21.07 31.27
N ASP A 160 -12.16 22.09 31.13
CA ASP A 160 -13.21 22.14 30.10
C ASP A 160 -12.65 22.23 28.68
N ILE A 161 -11.62 23.05 28.46
CA ILE A 161 -10.91 23.13 27.18
C ILE A 161 -10.31 21.77 26.83
N LEU A 162 -9.62 21.15 27.79
CA LEU A 162 -9.00 19.84 27.59
C LEU A 162 -10.04 18.75 27.28
N LYS A 163 -11.21 18.80 27.93
CA LYS A 163 -12.30 17.87 27.66
C LYS A 163 -12.82 18.02 26.23
N LYS A 164 -12.98 19.26 25.73
CA LYS A 164 -13.36 19.52 24.33
C LYS A 164 -12.30 19.00 23.36
N GLN A 165 -11.02 19.29 23.62
CA GLN A 165 -9.91 18.83 22.79
C GLN A 165 -9.78 17.30 22.78
N SER A 166 -9.98 16.65 23.93
CA SER A 166 -9.99 15.18 24.02
C SER A 166 -11.13 14.57 23.21
N SER A 167 -12.30 15.21 23.18
CA SER A 167 -13.42 14.76 22.35
C SER A 167 -13.11 14.90 20.86
N GLN A 168 -12.48 16.01 20.45
CA GLN A 168 -12.03 16.19 19.07
C GLN A 168 -10.98 15.15 18.66
N MET A 169 -9.99 14.87 19.53
CA MET A 169 -9.00 13.82 19.27
C MET A 169 -9.65 12.44 19.13
N LYS A 170 -10.71 12.16 19.90
CA LYS A 170 -11.45 10.90 19.78
C LYS A 170 -12.12 10.77 18.40
N ILE A 171 -12.77 11.85 17.94
CA ILE A 171 -13.38 11.87 16.59
C ILE A 171 -12.32 11.64 15.52
N MET A 172 -11.18 12.35 15.59
CA MET A 172 -10.07 12.17 14.65
C MET A 172 -9.50 10.74 14.71
N TYR A 173 -9.40 10.13 15.89
CA TYR A 173 -8.98 8.73 16.03
C TYR A 173 -9.97 7.77 15.36
N ASP A 174 -11.28 7.96 15.58
CA ASP A 174 -12.31 7.11 14.98
C ASP A 174 -12.32 7.24 13.44
N GLU A 175 -12.16 8.46 12.91
CA GLU A 175 -11.99 8.72 11.47
C GLU A 175 -10.72 8.06 10.92
N THR A 176 -9.58 8.23 11.62
CA THR A 176 -8.31 7.61 11.21
C THR A 176 -8.40 6.08 11.27
N ALA A 177 -9.07 5.51 12.27
CA ALA A 177 -9.30 4.07 12.37
C ALA A 177 -10.13 3.54 11.19
N SER A 178 -11.12 4.30 10.74
CA SER A 178 -11.90 3.98 9.54
C SER A 178 -11.01 3.98 8.28
N ILE A 179 -10.18 5.01 8.11
CA ILE A 179 -9.24 5.11 6.99
C ILE A 179 -8.25 3.95 7.01
N VAL A 180 -7.62 3.66 8.15
CA VAL A 180 -6.67 2.55 8.30
C VAL A 180 -7.34 1.21 8.00
N LYS A 181 -8.58 0.99 8.48
CA LYS A 181 -9.32 -0.23 8.19
C LYS A 181 -9.67 -0.38 6.70
N ASN A 182 -9.96 0.73 6.01
CA ASN A 182 -10.16 0.72 4.57
C ASN A 182 -8.86 0.39 3.84
N VAL A 183 -7.74 0.98 4.27
CA VAL A 183 -6.41 0.62 3.72
C VAL A 183 -6.12 -0.85 3.97
N GLU A 184 -6.31 -1.40 5.19
CA GLU A 184 -6.19 -2.86 5.47
C GLU A 184 -7.11 -3.73 4.60
N ASN A 185 -8.29 -3.22 4.24
CA ASN A 185 -9.19 -3.91 3.31
C ASN A 185 -8.75 -3.80 1.84
N GLU A 186 -7.82 -2.93 1.52
CA GLU A 186 -7.21 -2.84 0.19
C GLU A 186 -5.78 -3.37 0.18
N THR A 187 -5.16 -3.59 1.35
CA THR A 187 -3.79 -4.07 1.45
C THR A 187 -3.67 -5.46 0.87
N VAL A 188 -2.49 -5.67 0.30
CA VAL A 188 -2.12 -6.88 -0.42
C VAL A 188 -1.25 -7.77 0.46
N PHE A 189 -0.71 -7.19 1.54
CA PHE A 189 0.38 -7.74 2.33
C PHE A 189 -0.05 -8.08 3.76
N ASP A 190 0.44 -9.21 4.26
CA ASP A 190 0.36 -9.63 5.65
C ASP A 190 1.66 -9.28 6.37
N ASN A 191 1.58 -8.26 7.21
CA ASN A 191 2.74 -7.73 7.94
C ASN A 191 3.22 -8.65 9.08
N GLN A 192 2.45 -9.66 9.50
CA GLN A 192 2.88 -10.59 10.55
C GLN A 192 3.95 -11.55 10.02
N PHE A 193 3.78 -12.01 8.78
CA PHE A 193 4.63 -13.01 8.15
C PHE A 193 5.50 -12.45 7.03
N GLY A 194 5.28 -11.20 6.62
CA GLY A 194 6.03 -10.57 5.54
C GLY A 194 5.69 -11.14 4.16
N VAL A 195 4.47 -11.65 3.98
CA VAL A 195 4.02 -12.32 2.75
C VAL A 195 2.68 -11.74 2.28
N TYR A 196 2.32 -11.95 1.02
CA TYR A 196 0.99 -11.54 0.54
C TYR A 196 -0.14 -12.23 1.31
N ASN A 197 -1.21 -11.49 1.56
CA ASN A 197 -2.34 -12.02 2.32
C ASN A 197 -3.17 -13.04 1.52
N LYS A 198 -3.93 -13.86 2.25
CA LYS A 198 -4.77 -14.92 1.66
C LYS A 198 -5.75 -14.39 0.62
N ARG A 199 -6.35 -13.22 0.85
CA ARG A 199 -7.33 -12.62 -0.08
C ARG A 199 -6.69 -12.35 -1.44
N TYR A 200 -5.49 -11.75 -1.45
CA TYR A 200 -4.75 -11.49 -2.67
C TYR A 200 -4.39 -12.79 -3.39
N LEU A 201 -3.89 -13.79 -2.67
CA LEU A 201 -3.58 -15.10 -3.24
C LEU A 201 -4.80 -15.73 -3.93
N MET A 202 -5.97 -15.70 -3.28
CA MET A 202 -7.21 -16.23 -3.86
C MET A 202 -7.62 -15.48 -5.12
N GLY A 203 -7.53 -14.15 -5.13
CA GLY A 203 -7.81 -13.34 -6.32
C GLY A 203 -6.86 -13.67 -7.49
N LYS A 204 -5.57 -13.89 -7.21
CA LYS A 204 -4.58 -14.31 -8.21
C LYS A 204 -4.87 -15.72 -8.75
N ILE A 205 -5.29 -16.65 -7.90
CA ILE A 205 -5.69 -18.00 -8.33
C ILE A 205 -6.90 -17.94 -9.26
N GLU A 206 -7.91 -17.12 -8.96
CA GLU A 206 -9.08 -16.96 -9.83
C GLU A 206 -8.69 -16.37 -11.19
N GLN A 207 -7.85 -15.34 -11.20
CA GLN A 207 -7.31 -14.74 -12.42
C GLN A 207 -6.55 -15.79 -13.25
N GLU A 208 -5.66 -16.55 -12.62
CA GLU A 208 -4.86 -17.59 -13.27
C GLU A 208 -5.75 -18.70 -13.84
N THR A 209 -6.81 -19.08 -13.11
CA THR A 209 -7.81 -20.07 -13.58
C THR A 209 -8.54 -19.56 -14.83
N GLY A 210 -8.82 -18.26 -14.91
CA GLY A 210 -9.37 -17.62 -16.10
C GLY A 210 -8.41 -17.69 -17.29
N LEU A 211 -7.15 -17.32 -17.07
CA LEU A 211 -6.11 -17.38 -18.09
C LEU A 211 -5.86 -18.80 -18.58
N MET A 212 -5.88 -19.81 -17.69
CA MET A 212 -5.74 -21.21 -18.07
C MET A 212 -6.86 -21.68 -19.01
N LYS A 213 -8.09 -21.18 -18.81
CA LYS A 213 -9.23 -21.51 -19.69
C LYS A 213 -9.07 -20.88 -21.08
N GLU A 214 -8.56 -19.67 -21.14
CA GLU A 214 -8.43 -18.89 -22.38
C GLU A 214 -7.19 -19.30 -23.20
N PHE A 215 -6.04 -19.46 -22.55
CA PHE A 215 -4.73 -19.69 -23.18
C PHE A 215 -4.25 -21.14 -23.09
N LYS A 216 -4.99 -22.03 -22.41
CA LYS A 216 -4.71 -23.47 -22.30
C LYS A 216 -3.30 -23.82 -21.79
N HIS A 217 -2.70 -22.96 -20.96
CA HIS A 217 -1.42 -23.25 -20.30
C HIS A 217 -1.61 -24.02 -18.99
N LYS A 218 -0.52 -24.58 -18.45
CA LYS A 218 -0.50 -25.33 -17.20
C LYS A 218 0.13 -24.48 -16.09
N SER A 219 -0.54 -24.40 -14.96
CA SER A 219 -0.06 -23.67 -13.78
C SER A 219 0.02 -24.61 -12.58
N SER A 220 0.99 -24.39 -11.68
CA SER A 220 1.23 -25.22 -10.50
C SER A 220 1.21 -24.35 -9.25
N LEU A 221 0.61 -24.86 -8.17
CA LEU A 221 0.54 -24.19 -6.87
C LEU A 221 1.23 -25.07 -5.84
N ILE A 222 2.19 -24.49 -5.10
CA ILE A 222 2.94 -25.18 -4.06
C ILE A 222 2.41 -24.71 -2.70
N PHE A 223 2.04 -25.67 -1.85
CA PHE A 223 1.71 -25.41 -0.45
C PHE A 223 2.83 -25.93 0.43
N ILE A 224 3.24 -25.09 1.37
CA ILE A 224 4.24 -25.42 2.38
C ILE A 224 3.55 -25.28 3.73
N GLU A 225 3.57 -26.35 4.52
CA GLU A 225 3.04 -26.38 5.89
C GLU A 225 4.18 -26.77 6.83
N LEU A 226 4.18 -26.19 8.03
CA LEU A 226 5.14 -26.56 9.06
C LEU A 226 4.89 -28.01 9.52
N SER A 227 5.94 -28.82 9.64
CA SER A 227 5.81 -30.17 10.18
C SER A 227 5.25 -30.13 11.61
N ARG A 228 4.32 -31.04 11.93
CA ARG A 228 3.68 -31.15 13.26
C ARG A 228 4.69 -31.39 14.38
N GLU A 229 5.79 -32.09 14.08
CA GLU A 229 6.88 -32.34 15.02
C GLU A 229 7.65 -31.04 15.34
N LEU A 230 7.89 -30.21 14.32
CA LEU A 230 8.53 -28.90 14.47
C LEU A 230 7.61 -27.92 15.21
N SER A 231 6.30 -27.99 14.95
CA SER A 231 5.29 -27.18 15.66
C SER A 231 5.28 -27.46 17.16
N SER A 232 5.46 -28.73 17.56
CA SER A 232 5.50 -29.12 18.99
C SER A 232 6.78 -28.69 19.73
N THR A 233 7.84 -28.32 19.01
CA THR A 233 9.14 -27.92 19.57
C THR A 233 9.36 -26.41 19.58
N VAL A 234 8.60 -25.66 18.78
CA VAL A 234 8.64 -24.19 18.78
C VAL A 234 7.81 -23.66 19.96
N ASN A 235 8.45 -23.24 21.06
CA ASN A 235 7.76 -22.70 22.24
C ASN A 235 7.20 -21.26 22.06
N ASN A 236 6.99 -20.81 20.83
CA ASN A 236 6.51 -19.47 20.55
C ASN A 236 5.14 -19.56 19.89
N GLU A 237 4.07 -19.36 20.68
CA GLU A 237 2.68 -19.41 20.21
C GLU A 237 2.42 -18.44 19.04
N LYS A 238 3.18 -17.35 18.91
CA LYS A 238 3.09 -16.41 17.78
C LYS A 238 3.68 -16.93 16.47
N ALA A 239 4.50 -17.97 16.52
CA ALA A 239 5.15 -18.59 15.36
C ALA A 239 4.43 -19.87 14.90
N ILE A 240 3.44 -20.35 15.67
CA ILE A 240 2.67 -21.57 15.40
C ILE A 240 1.25 -21.26 14.89
N LEU A 241 0.72 -20.07 15.15
CA LEU A 241 -0.52 -19.54 14.57
C LEU A 241 -0.31 -19.10 13.12
#